data_AF-A0A519BKC1-F1
#
_entry.id   AF-A0A519BKC1-F1
#
_cell.length_a   1.000
_cell.length_b   1.000
_cell.length_c   1.000
_cell.angle_alpha   90.00
_cell.angle_beta   90.00
_cell.angle_gamma   90.00
#
_symmetry.space_group_name_H-M   'P 1'
#
loop_
_entity.id
_entity.type
_entity.pdbx_description
1 polymer ?
#
loop_
_entity_poly.entity_id
_entity_poly.type
_entity_poly.pdbx_seq_one_letter_code
_entity_poly.pdbx_strand_id
1 'polypeptide(L)' 'MKQTAEYLNVSTRMVKRYMSARRISFVKIFGQYRFRLEDLDKFIMDNRILSLNEQRLKISFPAEKIRN' A
#
# COMPACT_ATOMS: atom_id res chain seq x y z
N MET A 1 6.78 14.87 -3.45
CA MET A 1 7.79 13.78 -3.36
C MET A 1 8.28 13.56 -1.92
N LYS A 2 8.80 14.56 -1.22
CA LYS A 2 9.27 14.41 0.18
C LYS A 2 8.18 13.84 1.10
N GLN A 3 6.99 14.43 1.08
CA GLN A 3 5.82 13.96 1.85
C GLN A 3 5.47 12.49 1.59
N THR A 4 5.46 12.05 0.32
CA THR A 4 5.19 10.64 -0.04
C THR A 4 6.26 9.70 0.49
N ALA A 5 7.52 10.13 0.46
CA ALA A 5 8.64 9.36 0.99
C ALA A 5 8.52 9.20 2.51
N GLU A 6 8.19 10.27 3.22
CA GLU A 6 7.90 10.25 4.66
C GLU A 6 6.70 9.37 4.99
N TYR A 7 5.60 9.50 4.23
CA TYR A 7 4.38 8.72 4.42
C TYR A 7 4.61 7.21 4.27
N LEU A 8 5.36 6.80 3.25
CA LEU A 8 5.70 5.40 3.02
C LEU A 8 6.90 4.93 3.87
N ASN A 9 7.49 5.82 4.68
CA ASN A 9 8.72 5.57 5.45
C ASN A 9 9.87 5.01 4.60
N VAL A 10 10.15 5.64 3.45
CA VAL A 10 11.22 5.26 2.52
C VAL A 10 11.98 6.48 2.00
N SER A 11 13.11 6.27 1.32
CA SER A 11 13.82 7.35 0.63
C SER A 11 13.07 7.84 -0.63
N THR A 12 13.28 9.10 -1.01
CA THR A 12 12.74 9.66 -2.27
C THR A 12 13.23 8.92 -3.52
N ARG A 13 14.43 8.34 -3.48
CA ARG A 13 14.96 7.46 -4.54
C ARG A 13 14.11 6.21 -4.69
N MET A 14 13.66 5.63 -3.58
CA MET A 14 12.78 4.45 -3.60
C MET A 14 11.40 4.80 -4.16
N VAL A 15 10.84 5.95 -3.81
CA VAL A 15 9.57 6.41 -4.41
C VAL A 15 9.69 6.55 -5.92
N LYS A 16 10.78 7.14 -6.43
CA LYS A 16 11.05 7.19 -7.88
C LYS A 16 11.13 5.80 -8.50
N ARG A 17 11.77 4.85 -7.82
CA ARG A 17 11.83 3.45 -8.29
C ARG A 17 10.43 2.83 -8.37
N TYR A 18 9.57 3.06 -7.38
CA TYR A 18 8.18 2.60 -7.41
C TYR A 18 7.38 3.21 -8.56
N MET A 19 7.59 4.50 -8.85
CA MET A 19 6.99 5.16 -10.01
C MET A 19 7.46 4.55 -11.34
N SER A 20 8.78 4.39 -11.53
CA SER A 20 9.35 3.77 -12.74
C SER A 20 8.86 2.34 -12.93
N ALA A 21 8.70 1.59 -11.83
CA ALA A 21 8.16 0.24 -11.83
C ALA A 21 6.62 0.18 -11.90
N ARG A 22 5.92 1.32 -12.03
CA ARG A 22 4.45 1.44 -12.07
C ARG A 22 3.75 0.76 -10.88
N ARG A 23 4.38 0.76 -9.71
CA ARG A 23 3.81 0.16 -8.49
C ARG A 23 2.86 1.08 -7.74
N ILE A 24 2.94 2.39 -7.99
CA ILE A 24 2.13 3.43 -7.33
C ILE A 24 1.68 4.42 -8.39
N SER A 25 0.39 4.73 -8.41
CA SER A 25 -0.21 5.75 -9.29
C SER A 25 0.23 7.16 -8.88
N PHE A 26 0.46 8.01 -9.87
CA PHE A 26 0.82 9.41 -9.64
C PHE A 26 0.30 10.32 -10.76
N VAL A 27 0.15 11.60 -10.46
CA VAL A 27 -0.16 12.65 -11.42
C VAL A 27 0.94 13.71 -11.40
N LYS A 28 1.29 14.26 -12.56
CA LYS A 28 2.24 15.36 -12.67
C LYS A 28 1.48 16.68 -12.83
N ILE A 29 1.58 17.56 -11.84
CA ILE A 29 0.89 18.85 -11.78
C ILE A 29 1.94 19.95 -11.59
N PHE A 30 2.03 20.92 -12.51
CA PHE A 30 3.02 22.02 -12.49
C PHE A 30 4.46 21.54 -12.21
N GLY A 31 4.89 20.45 -12.86
CA GLY A 31 6.22 19.88 -12.68
C GLY A 31 6.42 19.05 -11.39
N GLN A 32 5.44 19.02 -10.50
CA GLN A 32 5.48 18.24 -9.26
C GLN A 32 4.71 16.92 -9.40
N TYR A 33 5.24 15.87 -8.79
CA TYR A 33 4.53 14.58 -8.67
C TYR A 33 3.64 14.58 -7.43
N ARG A 34 2.35 14.29 -7.65
CA ARG A 34 1.30 14.18 -6.65
C ARG A 34 0.75 12.76 -6.62
N PHE A 35 0.37 12.33 -5.43
CA PHE A 35 -0.10 10.98 -5.15
C PHE A 35 -1.41 11.12 -4.37
N ARG A 36 -2.39 10.29 -4.69
CA ARG A 36 -3.61 10.20 -3.89
C ARG A 36 -3.33 9.34 -2.67
N LEU A 37 -3.86 9.75 -1.51
CA LEU A 37 -3.63 9.00 -0.27
C LEU A 37 -4.18 7.58 -0.38
N GLU A 38 -5.37 7.41 -0.97
CA GLU A 38 -5.98 6.10 -1.25
C GLU A 38 -5.06 5.14 -2.00
N ASP A 39 -4.29 5.64 -2.99
CA ASP A 39 -3.36 4.83 -3.77
C ASP A 39 -2.15 4.42 -2.92
N LEU A 40 -1.72 5.28 -1.99
CA LEU A 40 -0.62 4.99 -1.06
C LEU A 40 -1.05 3.99 0.02
N ASP A 41 -2.24 4.18 0.61
CA ASP A 41 -2.85 3.26 1.57
C ASP A 41 -2.98 1.86 0.97
N LYS A 42 -3.52 1.78 -0.25
CA LYS A 42 -3.64 0.52 -0.99
C LYS A 42 -2.28 -0.12 -1.20
N PHE A 43 -1.28 0.65 -1.62
CA PHE A 43 0.08 0.14 -1.79
C PHE A 43 0.64 -0.45 -0.48
N ILE A 44 0.42 0.20 0.68
CA ILE A 44 0.84 -0.32 1.98
C ILE A 44 0.11 -1.63 2.28
N MET A 45 -1.21 -1.67 2.11
CA MET A 45 -2.02 -2.86 2.39
C MET A 45 -1.63 -4.05 1.51
N ASP A 46 -1.42 -3.83 0.21
CA ASP A 46 -1.03 -4.87 -0.74
C ASP A 46 0.37 -5.44 -0.45
N ASN A 47 1.24 -4.68 0.23
CA ASN A 47 2.59 -5.10 0.60
C ASN A 47 2.73 -5.43 2.09
N ARG A 48 1.63 -5.42 2.85
CA ARG A 48 1.64 -5.75 4.27
C ARG A 48 1.74 -7.27 4.42
N ILE A 49 2.79 -7.71 5.09
CA ILE A 49 2.91 -9.09 5.55
C ILE A 49 2.10 -9.22 6.85
N LEU A 50 1.07 -10.07 6.83
CA LEU A 50 0.28 -10.37 8.01
C LEU A 50 1.13 -11.11 9.04
N SER A 51 0.95 -10.78 10.31
CA SER A 51 1.53 -11.55 11.41
C SER A 51 0.93 -12.96 11.47
N LEU A 52 1.65 -13.90 12.09
CA LEU A 52 1.16 -15.28 12.27
C LEU A 52 -0.19 -15.33 12.97
N ASN A 53 -0.44 -14.45 13.94
CA ASN A 53 -1.72 -14.38 14.65
C ASN A 53 -2.86 -13.94 13.72
N GLU A 54 -2.65 -12.92 12.90
CA GLU A 54 -3.64 -12.47 11.91
C GLU A 54 -3.90 -13.52 10.84
N GLN A 55 -2.87 -14.27 10.42
CA GLN A 55 -3.03 -15.40 9.51
C GLN A 55 -3.85 -16.52 10.14
N ARG A 56 -3.59 -16.87 11.42
CA ARG A 56 -4.34 -17.89 12.15
C ARG A 56 -5.83 -17.55 12.30
N LEU A 57 -6.15 -16.28 12.58
CA LEU A 57 -7.54 -15.82 12.64
C LEU A 57 -8.27 -15.99 11.30
N LYS A 58 -7.60 -15.75 10.16
CA LYS A 58 -8.20 -16.01 8.84
C LYS A 58 -8.49 -17.50 8.59
N ILE A 59 -7.68 -18.39 9.17
CA ILE A 59 -7.82 -19.85 9.02
C ILE A 59 -8.89 -20.40 10.00
N SER A 60 -9.07 -19.79 11.17
CA SER A 60 -10.03 -20.26 12.18
C SER A 60 -11.47 -19.81 11.93
N PHE A 61 -11.71 -18.79 11.08
CA PHE A 61 -13.06 -18.32 10.73
C PHE A 61 -13.41 -18.43 9.23
N PRO A 62 -13.25 -19.57 8.51
CA PRO A 62 -13.57 -19.59 7.09
C PRO A 62 -15.07 -19.80 6.78
N ALA A 63 -15.93 -20.27 7.70
CA ALA A 63 -17.29 -20.70 7.31
C ALA A 63 -18.34 -20.87 8.42
N GLU A 64 -18.49 -19.93 9.38
CA GLU A 64 -19.62 -19.96 10.34
C GLU A 64 -20.85 -19.14 9.91
N LYS A 65 -21.00 -18.90 8.60
CA LYS A 65 -22.25 -18.46 8.00
C LYS A 65 -22.47 -19.21 6.69
N ILE A 66 -23.14 -20.36 6.78
CA ILE A 66 -24.22 -20.87 5.92
C ILE A 66 -24.63 -22.22 6.56
N ARG A 67 -25.46 -22.17 7.61
CA ARG A 67 -26.34 -23.27 7.98
C ARG A 67 -27.65 -22.64 8.46
N ASN A 68 -28.64 -22.78 7.56
CA ASN A 68 -30.10 -22.62 7.68
C ASN A 68 -30.65 -21.60 8.67
#